data_AF-A0A8T4NZS7-F1
#
_entry.id   AF-A0A8T4NZS7-F1
#
_cell.length_a   1.000
_cell.length_b   1.000
_cell.length_c   1.000
_cell.angle_alpha   90.00
_cell.angle_beta   90.00
_cell.angle_gamma   90.00
#
_symmetry.space_group_name_H-M   'P 1'
#
loop_
_entity.id
_entity.type
_entity.pdbx_description
1 polymer ?
#
loop_
_entity_poly.entity_id
_entity_poly.type
_entity_poly.pdbx_seq_one_letter_code
_entity_poly.pdbx_strand_id
1 'polypeptide(L)'
;MRDNYWRIMQIGKSPRLNNPVFIEGLPGIGNVGKVAVDFLIDELKAKKLYEITSYTFPHSVFVNEDNLVELPIVEIFYKKCGKRDILLLGGDVQPIDEISSYEFSEKILDIVQKFNGKEVITLGGIGLADIPKKPKVYCTGNTKKIIDRYKSDLVSNNLYGVVGPIVGVSGLLLGLASRRGIDAIAFLAETYGHPMYLGIKGAKEILKVIDKNLDLHIDINKLDREIKDIESEIMKKTEQLSEVTKQIALKKFQKKFGRDVDYIG
;
A
#
# COMPACT_ATOMS: atom_id res chain seq x y z
N MET A 1 15.27 -11.88 -26.39
CA MET A 1 13.90 -11.35 -26.60
C MET A 1 13.17 -11.16 -25.26
N ARG A 2 13.72 -10.40 -24.29
CA ARG A 2 13.07 -10.20 -22.96
C ARG A 2 12.69 -8.75 -22.65
N ASP A 3 13.07 -7.78 -23.50
CA ASP A 3 12.86 -6.35 -23.19
C ASP A 3 11.45 -5.82 -23.51
N ASN A 4 10.53 -6.64 -24.01
CA ASN A 4 9.26 -6.16 -24.58
C ASN A 4 8.06 -6.11 -23.62
N TYR A 5 8.17 -6.59 -22.38
CA TYR A 5 7.00 -6.63 -21.48
C TYR A 5 6.85 -5.37 -20.62
N TRP A 6 7.92 -4.65 -20.34
CA TRP A 6 7.91 -3.50 -19.43
C TRP A 6 8.12 -2.21 -20.19
N ARG A 7 7.14 -1.30 -20.14
CA ARG A 7 7.26 0.05 -20.68
C ARG A 7 7.42 1.03 -19.53
N ILE A 8 8.60 1.65 -19.44
CA ILE A 8 8.92 2.69 -18.46
C ILE A 8 9.03 4.02 -19.20
N MET A 9 8.03 4.88 -19.03
CA MET A 9 7.93 6.18 -19.68
C MET A 9 8.32 7.29 -18.71
N GLN A 10 9.34 8.08 -19.04
CA GLN A 10 9.70 9.25 -18.24
C GLN A 10 8.72 10.40 -18.49
N ILE A 11 8.23 10.99 -17.41
CA ILE A 11 7.38 12.18 -17.45
C ILE A 11 8.23 13.41 -17.16
N GLY A 12 8.26 14.33 -18.13
CA GLY A 12 9.02 15.57 -18.02
C GLY A 12 10.54 15.37 -17.97
N LYS A 13 11.24 16.37 -17.42
CA LYS A 13 12.71 16.38 -17.31
C LYS A 13 13.17 15.59 -16.09
N SER A 14 14.22 14.81 -16.26
CA SER A 14 14.85 14.07 -15.16
C SER A 14 15.42 15.04 -14.11
N PRO A 15 15.04 14.93 -12.83
CA PRO A 15 15.52 15.82 -11.78
C PRO A 15 16.93 15.42 -11.33
N ARG A 16 17.72 16.42 -10.90
CA ARG A 16 18.88 16.17 -10.04
C ARG A 16 18.38 16.01 -8.61
N LEU A 17 18.53 14.82 -8.05
CA LEU A 17 18.14 14.48 -6.67
C LEU A 17 19.39 14.38 -5.78
N ASN A 18 19.23 14.81 -4.52
CA ASN A 18 20.27 14.74 -3.51
C ASN A 18 20.05 13.54 -2.58
N ASN A 19 20.90 12.51 -2.72
CA ASN A 19 20.92 11.31 -1.89
C ASN A 19 19.51 10.72 -1.63
N PRO A 20 18.73 10.41 -2.69
CA PRO A 20 17.34 10.07 -2.51
C PRO A 20 17.15 8.76 -1.75
N VAL A 21 16.13 8.70 -0.91
CA VAL A 21 15.57 7.45 -0.40
C VAL A 21 14.42 7.00 -1.30
N PHE A 22 14.42 5.72 -1.67
CA PHE A 22 13.34 5.13 -2.44
C PHE A 22 12.35 4.44 -1.49
N ILE A 23 11.07 4.75 -1.59
CA ILE A 23 10.03 4.16 -0.76
C ILE A 23 9.01 3.47 -1.67
N GLU A 24 8.81 2.18 -1.44
CA GLU A 24 7.87 1.33 -2.18
C GLU A 24 6.64 1.02 -1.33
N GLY A 25 5.47 1.14 -1.96
CA GLY A 25 4.19 0.78 -1.38
C GLY A 25 3.20 0.44 -2.47
N LEU A 26 3.36 -0.72 -3.10
CA LEU A 26 2.37 -1.28 -4.01
C LEU A 26 1.24 -2.01 -3.23
N PRO A 27 0.12 -2.35 -3.89
CA PRO A 27 -0.96 -3.11 -3.25
C PRO A 27 -0.46 -4.41 -2.61
N GLY A 28 -0.97 -4.75 -1.43
CA GLY A 28 -0.54 -5.91 -0.65
C GLY A 28 -1.52 -6.20 0.48
N ILE A 29 -1.08 -6.89 1.54
CA ILE A 29 -1.97 -7.24 2.66
C ILE A 29 -2.56 -5.96 3.28
N GLY A 30 -3.89 -5.86 3.25
CA GLY A 30 -4.65 -4.70 3.72
C GLY A 30 -4.29 -3.38 3.03
N ASN A 31 -3.62 -3.40 1.86
CA ASN A 31 -3.13 -2.19 1.18
C ASN A 31 -2.36 -1.21 2.07
N VAL A 32 -1.71 -1.70 3.13
CA VAL A 32 -1.02 -0.86 4.11
C VAL A 32 0.07 -0.01 3.45
N GLY A 33 0.91 -0.64 2.62
CA GLY A 33 1.98 0.04 1.90
C GLY A 33 1.45 1.07 0.90
N LYS A 34 0.47 0.67 0.09
CA LYS A 34 -0.23 1.55 -0.86
C LYS A 34 -0.82 2.78 -0.21
N VAL A 35 -1.64 2.61 0.84
CA VAL A 35 -2.24 3.73 1.56
C VAL A 35 -1.16 4.67 2.11
N ALA A 36 -0.05 4.14 2.63
CA ALA A 36 1.04 4.97 3.13
C ALA A 36 1.75 5.76 2.01
N VAL A 37 2.05 5.14 0.87
CA VAL A 37 2.72 5.83 -0.25
C VAL A 37 1.80 6.82 -0.94
N ASP A 38 0.55 6.46 -1.20
CA ASP A 38 -0.44 7.37 -1.81
C ASP A 38 -0.60 8.62 -0.94
N PHE A 39 -0.70 8.45 0.39
CA PHE A 39 -0.70 9.56 1.34
C PHE A 39 0.56 10.44 1.23
N LEU A 40 1.76 9.84 1.14
CA LEU A 40 3.00 10.60 0.99
C LEU A 40 3.05 11.38 -0.33
N ILE A 41 2.55 10.79 -1.42
CA ILE A 41 2.50 11.44 -2.74
C ILE A 41 1.66 12.71 -2.65
N ASP A 42 0.45 12.60 -2.08
CA ASP A 42 -0.48 13.72 -1.95
C ASP A 42 0.01 14.78 -0.96
N GLU A 43 0.41 14.35 0.24
CA GLU A 43 0.80 15.25 1.32
C GLU A 43 2.04 16.07 0.96
N LEU A 44 3.02 15.42 0.33
CA LEU A 44 4.23 16.09 -0.10
C LEU A 44 4.06 16.82 -1.44
N LYS A 45 2.92 16.65 -2.13
CA LYS A 45 2.72 17.12 -3.51
C LYS A 45 3.87 16.64 -4.40
N ALA A 46 4.16 15.35 -4.31
CA ALA A 46 5.25 14.73 -5.07
C ALA A 46 4.95 14.82 -6.57
N LYS A 47 6.01 14.99 -7.37
CA LYS A 47 5.88 15.14 -8.82
C LYS A 47 6.07 13.80 -9.50
N LYS A 48 5.16 13.44 -10.41
CA LYS A 48 5.29 12.23 -11.23
C LYS A 48 6.58 12.29 -12.06
N LEU A 49 7.30 11.16 -12.13
CA LEU A 49 8.58 11.00 -12.81
C LEU A 49 8.57 9.88 -13.82
N TYR A 50 7.97 8.74 -13.48
CA TYR A 50 7.81 7.61 -14.40
C TYR A 50 6.39 7.07 -14.35
N GLU A 51 5.93 6.64 -15.50
CA GLU A 51 4.77 5.77 -15.68
C GLU A 51 5.27 4.41 -16.17
N ILE A 52 4.82 3.35 -15.53
CA ILE A 52 5.26 1.98 -15.78
C ILE A 52 4.04 1.13 -16.08
N THR A 53 4.03 0.53 -17.27
CA THR A 53 2.98 -0.39 -17.71
C THR A 53 3.59 -1.69 -18.18
N SER A 54 2.79 -2.76 -18.12
CA SER A 54 3.22 -4.07 -18.60
C SER A 54 2.06 -4.93 -19.08
N TYR A 55 2.33 -5.78 -20.06
CA TYR A 55 1.40 -6.86 -20.45
C TYR A 55 1.30 -7.98 -19.41
N THR A 56 2.12 -7.96 -18.35
CA THR A 56 2.04 -8.90 -17.22
C THR A 56 1.11 -8.41 -16.09
N PHE A 57 0.54 -7.20 -16.22
CA PHE A 57 -0.50 -6.70 -15.33
C PHE A 57 -1.86 -7.36 -15.61
N PRO A 58 -2.83 -7.28 -14.69
CA PRO A 58 -4.18 -7.80 -14.91
C PRO A 58 -4.80 -7.34 -16.23
N HIS A 59 -5.51 -8.25 -16.90
CA HIS A 59 -6.26 -7.98 -18.13
C HIS A 59 -7.60 -7.28 -17.86
N SER A 60 -7.58 -6.26 -17.02
CA SER A 60 -8.76 -5.52 -16.56
C SER A 60 -8.51 -4.02 -16.63
N VAL A 61 -9.58 -3.24 -16.65
CA VAL A 61 -9.56 -1.78 -16.49
C VAL A 61 -10.19 -1.39 -15.16
N PHE A 62 -9.85 -0.20 -14.68
CA PHE A 62 -10.52 0.44 -13.55
C PHE A 62 -11.43 1.56 -14.06
N VAL A 63 -12.53 1.80 -13.35
CA VAL A 63 -13.40 2.96 -13.59
C VAL A 63 -13.02 4.04 -12.59
N ASN A 64 -12.62 5.21 -13.08
CA ASN A 64 -12.24 6.34 -12.25
C ASN A 64 -13.45 7.19 -11.82
N GLU A 65 -13.22 8.22 -11.00
CA GLU A 65 -14.28 9.08 -10.46
C GLU A 65 -15.04 9.88 -11.54
N ASP A 66 -14.41 10.11 -12.70
CA ASP A 66 -15.01 10.76 -13.86
C ASP A 66 -15.85 9.79 -14.72
N ASN A 67 -16.06 8.55 -14.25
CA ASN A 67 -16.69 7.44 -14.99
C ASN A 67 -15.98 7.09 -16.31
N LEU A 68 -14.67 7.30 -16.37
CA LEU A 68 -13.82 6.89 -17.48
C LEU A 68 -13.04 5.62 -17.13
N VAL A 69 -12.58 4.90 -18.15
CA VAL A 69 -11.81 3.66 -17.98
C VAL A 69 -10.32 3.89 -18.12
N GLU A 70 -9.54 3.28 -17.24
CA GLU A 70 -8.08 3.37 -17.21
C GLU A 70 -7.45 1.99 -17.07
N LEU A 71 -6.31 1.79 -17.73
CA LEU A 71 -5.50 0.60 -17.55
C LEU A 71 -4.70 0.71 -16.24
N PRO A 72 -4.40 -0.43 -15.58
CA PRO A 72 -3.56 -0.44 -14.39
C PRO A 72 -2.21 0.22 -14.65
N ILE A 73 -1.79 1.09 -13.74
CA ILE A 73 -0.51 1.78 -13.84
C ILE A 73 0.29 1.66 -12.54
N VAL A 74 1.62 1.63 -12.70
CA VAL A 74 2.57 1.80 -11.61
C VAL A 74 3.40 3.04 -11.90
N GLU A 75 3.66 3.84 -10.88
CA GLU A 75 4.20 5.17 -11.05
C GLU A 75 5.32 5.45 -10.05
N ILE A 76 6.31 6.21 -10.50
CA ILE A 76 7.36 6.74 -9.61
C ILE A 76 7.17 8.24 -9.51
N PHE A 77 7.13 8.75 -8.29
CA PHE A 77 7.09 10.16 -7.96
C PHE A 77 8.38 10.59 -7.28
N TYR A 78 8.65 11.90 -7.27
CA TYR A 78 9.77 12.46 -6.51
C TYR A 78 9.38 13.72 -5.74
N LYS A 79 10.06 13.93 -4.62
CA LYS A 79 10.01 15.18 -3.85
C LYS A 79 11.41 15.61 -3.47
N LYS A 80 11.69 16.90 -3.63
CA LYS A 80 12.88 17.53 -3.08
C LYS A 80 12.62 18.00 -1.65
N CYS A 81 13.43 17.52 -0.70
CA CYS A 81 13.30 17.85 0.73
C CYS A 81 14.59 18.50 1.29
N GLY A 82 15.52 18.91 0.42
CA GLY A 82 16.72 19.65 0.78
C GLY A 82 17.87 18.75 1.25
N LYS A 83 17.76 18.18 2.45
CA LYS A 83 18.82 17.32 3.02
C LYS A 83 18.86 15.94 2.36
N ARG A 84 17.69 15.38 2.09
CA ARG A 84 17.52 14.04 1.50
C ARG A 84 16.25 14.03 0.68
N ASP A 85 16.38 13.81 -0.62
CA ASP A 85 15.21 13.76 -1.50
C ASP A 85 14.51 12.39 -1.41
N ILE A 86 13.32 12.28 -1.98
CA ILE A 86 12.51 11.07 -1.91
C ILE A 86 12.08 10.67 -3.31
N LEU A 87 12.13 9.36 -3.58
CA LEU A 87 11.44 8.68 -4.66
C LEU A 87 10.35 7.78 -4.06
N LEU A 88 9.15 7.84 -4.61
CA LEU A 88 7.98 7.10 -4.13
C LEU A 88 7.48 6.20 -5.26
N LEU A 89 7.36 4.89 -5.02
CA LEU A 89 6.74 3.93 -5.95
C LEU A 89 5.37 3.54 -5.43
N GLY A 90 4.33 3.97 -6.16
CA GLY A 90 2.94 3.64 -5.91
C GLY A 90 2.27 3.15 -7.20
N GLY A 91 1.03 2.71 -7.10
CA GLY A 91 0.28 2.23 -8.27
C GLY A 91 -0.94 1.40 -7.91
N ASP A 92 -1.62 0.90 -8.94
CA ASP A 92 -2.87 0.14 -8.82
C ASP A 92 -2.64 -1.34 -8.59
N VAL A 93 -1.47 -1.84 -9.02
CA VAL A 93 -1.15 -3.26 -9.12
C VAL A 93 0.32 -3.52 -8.77
N GLN A 94 0.62 -4.78 -8.45
CA GLN A 94 1.96 -5.33 -8.49
C GLN A 94 2.00 -6.49 -9.51
N PRO A 95 3.19 -6.86 -10.04
CA PRO A 95 3.31 -8.04 -10.89
C PRO A 95 2.81 -9.30 -10.15
N ILE A 96 2.16 -10.22 -10.88
CA ILE A 96 1.44 -11.35 -10.27
C ILE A 96 2.30 -12.60 -10.16
N ASP A 97 3.13 -12.86 -11.17
CA ASP A 97 3.99 -14.05 -11.21
C ASP A 97 5.43 -13.74 -10.79
N GLU A 98 6.15 -14.80 -10.42
CA GLU A 98 7.52 -14.72 -9.91
C GLU A 98 8.47 -14.05 -10.91
N ILE A 99 8.45 -14.45 -12.19
CA ILE A 99 9.39 -13.94 -13.19
C ILE A 99 9.17 -12.44 -13.37
N SER A 100 7.92 -12.03 -13.57
CA SER A 100 7.57 -10.61 -13.74
C SER A 100 7.91 -9.80 -12.49
N SER A 101 7.75 -10.37 -11.29
CA SER A 101 8.09 -9.71 -10.02
C SER A 101 9.60 -9.50 -9.87
N TYR A 102 10.43 -10.48 -10.23
CA TYR A 102 11.89 -10.34 -10.25
C TYR A 102 12.34 -9.33 -11.30
N GLU A 103 11.84 -9.43 -12.54
CA GLU A 103 12.21 -8.51 -13.62
C GLU A 103 11.82 -7.07 -13.29
N PHE A 104 10.62 -6.86 -12.74
CA PHE A 104 10.16 -5.55 -12.29
C PHE A 104 11.08 -5.00 -11.19
N SER A 105 11.37 -5.79 -10.16
CA SER A 105 12.19 -5.37 -9.02
C SER A 105 13.61 -5.00 -9.45
N GLU A 106 14.22 -5.74 -10.39
CA GLU A 106 15.53 -5.40 -10.95
C GLU A 106 15.48 -4.06 -11.71
N LYS A 107 14.46 -3.83 -12.55
CA LYS A 107 14.26 -2.55 -13.27
C LYS A 107 14.04 -1.38 -12.32
N ILE A 108 13.33 -1.59 -11.21
CA ILE A 108 13.17 -0.58 -10.17
C ILE A 108 14.52 -0.24 -9.53
N LEU A 109 15.34 -1.23 -9.20
CA LEU A 109 16.67 -0.99 -8.65
C LEU A 109 17.62 -0.30 -9.64
N ASP A 110 17.47 -0.55 -10.96
CA ASP A 110 18.18 0.21 -12.00
C ASP A 110 17.83 1.71 -11.92
N ILE A 111 16.54 2.03 -11.73
CA ILE A 111 16.08 3.41 -11.54
C ILE A 111 16.66 4.00 -10.24
N VAL A 112 16.62 3.27 -9.13
CA VAL A 112 17.19 3.73 -7.85
C VAL A 112 18.67 4.09 -8.01
N GLN A 113 19.46 3.23 -8.66
CA GLN A 113 20.88 3.49 -8.90
C GLN A 113 21.12 4.65 -9.86
N LYS A 114 20.28 4.83 -10.89
CA LYS A 114 20.35 5.97 -11.81
C LYS A 114 20.26 7.32 -11.09
N PHE A 115 19.52 7.39 -9.99
CA PHE A 115 19.42 8.59 -9.14
C PHE A 115 20.41 8.60 -7.97
N ASN A 116 21.41 7.72 -7.96
CA ASN A 116 22.36 7.53 -6.86
C ASN A 116 21.68 7.25 -5.52
N GLY A 117 20.51 6.62 -5.53
CA GLY A 117 19.81 6.18 -4.32
C GLY A 117 20.59 5.08 -3.63
N LYS A 118 20.75 5.21 -2.31
CA LYS A 118 21.53 4.26 -1.46
C LYS A 118 20.67 3.53 -0.45
N GLU A 119 19.38 3.83 -0.40
CA GLU A 119 18.45 3.26 0.54
C GLU A 119 17.10 2.99 -0.10
N VAL A 120 16.59 1.79 0.15
CA VAL A 120 15.25 1.34 -0.23
C VAL A 120 14.44 1.03 1.03
N ILE A 121 13.24 1.58 1.11
CA ILE A 121 12.26 1.30 2.14
C ILE A 121 11.06 0.62 1.47
N THR A 122 10.62 -0.53 1.97
CA THR A 122 9.41 -1.21 1.47
C THR A 122 8.35 -1.23 2.55
N LEU A 123 7.10 -0.95 2.20
CA LEU A 123 6.00 -0.82 3.15
C LEU A 123 4.98 -1.95 2.93
N GLY A 124 4.53 -2.59 4.00
CA GLY A 124 3.60 -3.72 3.89
C GLY A 124 2.73 -3.96 5.12
N GLY A 125 1.82 -4.93 4.98
CA GLY A 125 0.91 -5.35 6.04
C GLY A 125 1.20 -6.75 6.57
N ILE A 126 0.90 -6.98 7.84
CA ILE A 126 0.86 -8.30 8.48
C ILE A 126 -0.60 -8.64 8.74
N GLY A 127 -1.11 -9.65 8.05
CA GLY A 127 -2.52 -10.05 8.16
C GLY A 127 -2.79 -10.80 9.46
N LEU A 128 -3.59 -10.19 10.34
CA LEU A 128 -4.11 -10.78 11.56
C LEU A 128 -5.51 -11.36 11.33
N ALA A 129 -5.93 -12.26 12.22
CA ALA A 129 -7.29 -12.82 12.22
C ALA A 129 -8.36 -11.81 12.68
N ASP A 130 -7.98 -10.84 13.51
CA ASP A 130 -8.87 -9.81 14.04
C ASP A 130 -8.33 -8.41 13.72
N ILE A 131 -9.23 -7.42 13.71
CA ILE A 131 -8.85 -6.01 13.49
C ILE A 131 -8.03 -5.52 14.70
N PRO A 132 -6.74 -5.15 14.53
CA PRO A 132 -5.94 -4.63 15.62
C PRO A 132 -6.44 -3.24 16.05
N LYS A 133 -6.69 -3.05 17.35
CA LYS A 133 -7.03 -1.73 17.91
C LYS A 133 -5.90 -0.71 17.77
N LYS A 134 -4.67 -1.18 18.00
CA LYS A 134 -3.43 -0.40 17.87
C LYS A 134 -2.40 -1.26 17.14
N PRO A 135 -2.30 -1.14 15.80
CA PRO A 135 -1.32 -1.85 15.00
C PRO A 135 0.09 -1.67 15.54
N LYS A 136 0.85 -2.77 15.67
CA LYS A 136 2.30 -2.68 15.85
C LYS A 136 2.99 -2.59 14.49
N VAL A 137 4.10 -1.87 14.46
CA VAL A 137 5.01 -1.83 13.30
C VAL A 137 6.25 -2.65 13.63
N TYR A 138 6.62 -3.51 12.71
CA TYR A 138 7.85 -4.28 12.76
C TYR A 138 8.79 -3.84 11.63
N CYS A 139 10.09 -4.05 11.81
CA CYS A 139 11.07 -3.89 10.77
C CYS A 139 12.02 -5.08 10.63
N THR A 140 12.52 -5.24 9.41
CA THR A 140 13.66 -6.10 9.07
C THR A 140 14.41 -5.47 7.91
N GLY A 141 15.68 -5.82 7.73
CA GLY A 141 16.49 -5.24 6.67
C GLY A 141 17.62 -6.16 6.24
N ASN A 142 18.25 -5.80 5.13
CA ASN A 142 19.33 -6.60 4.53
C ASN A 142 20.69 -6.40 5.22
N THR A 143 20.85 -5.39 6.08
CA THR A 143 22.03 -5.18 6.93
C THR A 143 21.63 -4.86 8.37
N LYS A 144 22.51 -5.15 9.35
CA LYS A 144 22.27 -4.72 10.74
C LYS A 144 22.32 -3.20 10.88
N LYS A 145 23.21 -2.55 10.12
CA LYS A 145 23.35 -1.09 10.06
C LYS A 145 22.02 -0.40 9.71
N ILE A 146 21.30 -0.88 8.69
CA ILE A 146 20.03 -0.24 8.31
C ILE A 146 18.93 -0.49 9.37
N ILE A 147 18.90 -1.66 10.00
CA ILE A 147 17.99 -1.92 11.12
C ILE A 147 18.29 -0.97 12.29
N ASP A 148 19.56 -0.81 12.65
CA ASP A 148 20.00 0.05 13.75
C ASP A 148 19.66 1.53 13.49
N ARG A 149 19.73 1.99 12.23
CA ARG A 149 19.34 3.34 11.83
C ARG A 149 17.89 3.69 12.18
N TYR A 150 16.99 2.71 12.13
CA TYR A 150 15.55 2.90 12.32
C TYR A 150 15.04 2.42 13.69
N LYS A 151 15.93 1.96 14.58
CA LYS A 151 15.55 1.55 15.93
C LYS A 151 14.91 2.72 16.68
N SER A 152 13.70 2.50 17.18
CA SER A 152 12.98 3.44 18.03
C SER A 152 11.82 2.73 18.73
N ASP A 153 11.18 3.40 19.70
CA ASP A 153 9.99 2.86 20.39
C ASP A 153 8.77 2.71 19.48
N LEU A 154 8.84 3.21 18.24
CA LEU A 154 7.76 3.09 17.25
C LEU A 154 7.83 1.79 16.45
N VAL A 155 8.95 1.07 16.48
CA VAL A 155 9.16 -0.11 15.62
C VAL A 155 9.91 -1.22 16.33
N SER A 156 9.42 -2.45 16.18
CA SER A 156 10.04 -3.66 16.70
C SER A 156 10.86 -4.37 15.63
N ASN A 157 12.14 -4.68 15.91
CA ASN A 157 12.95 -5.52 15.03
C ASN A 157 12.85 -7.03 15.34
N ASN A 158 11.96 -7.41 16.26
CA ASN A 158 11.68 -8.81 16.61
C ASN A 158 10.64 -9.41 15.66
N LEU A 159 10.96 -9.45 14.37
CA LEU A 159 10.07 -9.94 13.32
C LEU A 159 10.14 -11.48 13.14
N TYR A 160 11.27 -12.09 13.48
CA TYR A 160 11.46 -13.53 13.35
C TYR A 160 10.44 -14.31 14.19
N GLY A 161 9.73 -15.25 13.57
CA GLY A 161 8.67 -16.03 14.23
C GLY A 161 7.32 -15.31 14.34
N VAL A 162 7.23 -14.02 13.99
CA VAL A 162 5.97 -13.27 13.93
C VAL A 162 5.29 -13.41 12.56
N VAL A 163 6.08 -13.49 11.50
CA VAL A 163 5.59 -13.55 10.11
C VAL A 163 6.28 -14.65 9.30
N GLY A 164 5.59 -15.10 8.25
CA GLY A 164 6.18 -15.90 7.18
C GLY A 164 7.04 -15.06 6.21
N PRO A 165 7.33 -15.58 5.01
CA PRO A 165 8.07 -14.86 3.98
C PRO A 165 7.42 -13.51 3.63
N ILE A 166 8.24 -12.48 3.38
CA ILE A 166 7.78 -11.24 2.77
C ILE A 166 7.70 -11.49 1.26
N VAL A 167 6.49 -11.52 0.72
CA VAL A 167 6.20 -11.90 -0.66
C VAL A 167 6.07 -10.66 -1.55
N GLY A 168 6.34 -10.82 -2.85
CA GLY A 168 6.12 -9.79 -3.87
C GLY A 168 7.26 -8.77 -3.95
N VAL A 169 6.97 -7.64 -4.59
CA VAL A 169 7.96 -6.58 -4.86
C VAL A 169 8.63 -6.11 -3.57
N SER A 170 7.87 -5.91 -2.49
CA SER A 170 8.42 -5.51 -1.20
C SER A 170 9.49 -6.48 -0.67
N GLY A 171 9.28 -7.79 -0.79
CA GLY A 171 10.26 -8.79 -0.37
C GLY A 171 11.48 -8.85 -1.31
N LEU A 172 11.23 -8.83 -2.62
CA LEU A 172 12.26 -8.93 -3.64
C LEU A 172 13.22 -7.74 -3.61
N LEU A 173 12.71 -6.52 -3.43
CA LEU A 173 13.55 -5.33 -3.33
C LEU A 173 14.56 -5.43 -2.18
N LEU A 174 14.18 -6.00 -1.02
CA LEU A 174 15.11 -6.20 0.10
C LEU A 174 16.27 -7.13 -0.27
N GLY A 175 15.93 -8.27 -0.88
CA GLY A 175 16.90 -9.31 -1.23
C GLY A 175 17.81 -8.90 -2.40
N LEU A 176 17.24 -8.30 -3.44
CA LEU A 176 17.96 -7.88 -4.64
C LEU A 176 18.81 -6.63 -4.38
N ALA A 177 18.34 -5.68 -3.56
CA ALA A 177 19.12 -4.51 -3.15
C ALA A 177 20.45 -4.91 -2.48
N SER A 178 20.44 -5.99 -1.69
CA SER A 178 21.65 -6.52 -1.03
C SER A 178 22.74 -6.88 -2.04
N ARG A 179 22.37 -7.49 -3.17
CA ARG A 179 23.29 -7.86 -4.26
C ARG A 179 23.89 -6.66 -4.98
N ARG A 180 23.27 -5.49 -4.85
CA ARG A 180 23.67 -4.22 -5.47
C ARG A 180 24.35 -3.26 -4.49
N GLY A 181 24.60 -3.69 -3.25
CA GLY A 181 25.20 -2.84 -2.21
C GLY A 181 24.31 -1.69 -1.75
N ILE A 182 22.99 -1.83 -1.88
CA ILE A 182 21.99 -0.85 -1.47
C ILE A 182 21.43 -1.28 -0.11
N ASP A 183 21.46 -0.40 0.88
CA ASP A 183 20.84 -0.66 2.20
C ASP A 183 19.31 -0.72 2.00
N ALA A 184 18.64 -1.74 2.54
CA ALA A 184 17.20 -1.89 2.37
C ALA A 184 16.50 -2.36 3.65
N ILE A 185 15.35 -1.77 3.95
CA ILE A 185 14.55 -2.04 5.15
C ILE A 185 13.06 -2.12 4.82
N ALA A 186 12.36 -3.06 5.45
CA ALA A 186 10.91 -3.17 5.40
C ALA A 186 10.28 -2.63 6.67
N PHE A 187 9.16 -1.93 6.54
CA PHE A 187 8.23 -1.66 7.63
C PHE A 187 6.93 -2.41 7.37
N LEU A 188 6.56 -3.25 8.32
CA LEU A 188 5.37 -4.10 8.23
C LEU A 188 4.45 -3.79 9.41
N ALA A 189 3.24 -3.32 9.15
CA ALA A 189 2.27 -3.04 10.20
C ALA A 189 1.19 -4.12 10.28
N GLU A 190 0.79 -4.46 11.50
CA GLU A 190 -0.37 -5.31 11.75
C GLU A 190 -1.63 -4.71 11.11
N THR A 191 -2.41 -5.55 10.43
CA THR A 191 -3.68 -5.19 9.81
C THR A 191 -4.62 -6.39 9.82
N TYR A 192 -5.91 -6.20 9.57
CA TYR A 192 -6.82 -7.32 9.39
C TYR A 192 -6.58 -7.98 8.03
N GLY A 193 -6.36 -9.29 8.01
CA GLY A 193 -5.99 -10.05 6.81
C GLY A 193 -7.12 -10.28 5.80
N HIS A 194 -8.23 -9.54 5.90
CA HIS A 194 -9.37 -9.70 5.01
C HIS A 194 -9.16 -8.92 3.69
N PRO A 195 -9.40 -9.52 2.50
CA PRO A 195 -9.09 -8.89 1.21
C PRO A 195 -9.75 -7.52 0.97
N MET A 196 -10.95 -7.31 1.54
CA MET A 196 -11.69 -6.04 1.41
C MET A 196 -11.35 -5.01 2.51
N TYR A 197 -10.46 -5.33 3.45
CA TYR A 197 -10.10 -4.42 4.53
C TYR A 197 -8.96 -3.48 4.11
N LEU A 198 -9.12 -2.18 4.35
CA LEU A 198 -8.07 -1.20 4.16
C LEU A 198 -7.37 -0.91 5.50
N GLY A 199 -6.07 -1.21 5.55
CA GLY A 199 -5.19 -1.10 6.71
C GLY A 199 -4.73 0.32 7.00
N ILE A 200 -5.64 1.29 6.99
CA ILE A 200 -5.33 2.72 7.18
C ILE A 200 -4.67 2.97 8.54
N LYS A 201 -5.13 2.28 9.60
CA LYS A 201 -4.51 2.35 10.94
C LYS A 201 -3.06 1.87 10.90
N GLY A 202 -2.76 0.80 10.16
CA GLY A 202 -1.40 0.29 9.98
C GLY A 202 -0.52 1.27 9.19
N ALA A 203 -1.06 1.82 8.09
CA ALA A 203 -0.39 2.82 7.27
C ALA A 203 -0.02 4.06 8.10
N LYS A 204 -0.95 4.52 8.96
CA LYS A 204 -0.72 5.63 9.89
C LYS A 204 0.47 5.38 10.83
N GLU A 205 0.57 4.19 11.41
CA GLU A 205 1.70 3.88 12.31
C GLU A 205 3.04 3.81 11.54
N ILE A 206 3.05 3.29 10.31
CA ILE A 206 4.24 3.34 9.44
C ILE A 206 4.62 4.79 9.13
N LEU A 207 3.66 5.64 8.78
CA LEU A 207 3.92 7.03 8.44
C LEU A 207 4.54 7.82 9.61
N LYS A 208 4.17 7.51 10.87
CA LYS A 208 4.85 8.10 12.04
C LYS A 208 6.33 7.70 12.10
N VAL A 209 6.67 6.46 11.74
CA VAL A 209 8.06 6.00 11.66
C VAL A 209 8.79 6.75 10.54
N ILE A 210 8.19 6.83 9.35
CA ILE A 210 8.78 7.50 8.20
C ILE A 210 8.99 8.99 8.45
N ASP A 211 7.96 9.71 8.92
CA ASP A 211 8.00 11.14 9.22
C ASP A 211 9.12 11.48 10.21
N LYS A 212 9.18 10.75 11.33
CA LYS A 212 10.20 10.95 12.37
C LYS A 212 11.62 10.71 11.85
N ASN A 213 11.84 9.67 11.05
CA ASN A 213 13.18 9.29 10.62
C ASN A 213 13.67 10.07 9.39
N LEU A 214 12.75 10.58 8.57
CA LEU A 214 13.08 11.35 7.36
C LEU A 214 12.83 12.85 7.51
N ASP A 215 12.29 13.31 8.64
CA ASP A 215 12.03 14.73 8.95
C ASP A 215 11.12 15.40 7.90
N LEU A 216 9.96 14.77 7.61
CA LEU A 216 9.08 15.17 6.50
C LEU A 216 8.03 16.22 6.88
N HIS A 217 7.67 16.29 8.16
CA HIS A 217 6.64 17.16 8.71
C HIS A 217 5.26 16.98 8.05
N ILE A 218 4.86 15.73 7.82
CA ILE A 218 3.56 15.39 7.20
C ILE A 218 2.38 15.50 8.19
N ASP A 219 1.22 16.01 7.76
CA ASP A 219 0.00 16.09 8.60
C ASP A 219 -0.74 14.75 8.67
N ILE A 220 -0.23 13.83 9.48
CA ILE A 220 -0.80 12.49 9.67
C ILE A 220 -2.25 12.53 10.22
N ASN A 221 -2.70 13.66 10.79
CA ASN A 221 -4.08 13.80 11.29
C ASN A 221 -5.12 13.80 10.16
N LYS A 222 -4.71 13.97 8.90
CA LYS A 222 -5.59 13.77 7.73
C LYS A 222 -6.12 12.33 7.65
N LEU A 223 -5.28 11.34 7.94
CA LEU A 223 -5.71 9.94 7.99
C LEU A 223 -6.71 9.67 9.12
N ASP A 224 -6.66 10.42 10.22
CA ASP A 224 -7.67 10.29 11.28
C ASP A 224 -9.06 10.73 10.83
N ARG A 225 -9.15 11.66 9.89
CA ARG A 225 -10.42 12.06 9.29
C ARG A 225 -10.95 10.97 8.37
N GLU A 226 -10.09 10.44 7.48
CA GLU A 226 -10.46 9.33 6.59
C GLU A 226 -10.92 8.08 7.36
N ILE A 227 -10.23 7.72 8.46
CA ILE A 227 -10.63 6.60 9.32
C ILE A 227 -12.04 6.84 9.86
N LYS A 228 -12.34 8.06 10.36
CA LYS A 228 -13.66 8.39 10.91
C LYS A 228 -14.75 8.37 9.84
N ASP A 229 -14.45 8.87 8.65
CA ASP A 229 -15.40 8.91 7.54
C ASP A 229 -15.76 7.49 7.09
N ILE A 230 -14.77 6.62 6.93
CA ILE A 230 -14.97 5.20 6.59
C ILE A 230 -15.73 4.46 7.72
N GLU A 231 -15.35 4.66 8.98
CA GLU A 231 -16.05 4.06 10.12
C GLU A 231 -17.53 4.50 10.16
N SER A 232 -17.81 5.78 9.89
CA SER A 232 -19.17 6.34 9.78
C SER A 232 -19.97 5.73 8.63
N GLU A 233 -19.37 5.57 7.45
CA GLU A 233 -20.02 4.93 6.31
C GLU A 233 -20.35 3.45 6.57
N ILE A 234 -19.42 2.71 7.20
CA ILE A 234 -19.64 1.31 7.56
C ILE A 234 -20.79 1.20 8.56
N MET A 235 -20.86 2.07 9.56
CA MET A 235 -21.97 2.10 10.52
C MET A 235 -23.31 2.33 9.82
N LYS A 236 -23.41 3.34 8.95
CA LYS A 236 -24.62 3.63 8.16
C LYS A 236 -25.06 2.44 7.31
N LYS A 237 -24.12 1.80 6.60
CA LYS A 237 -24.41 0.60 5.79
C LYS A 237 -24.88 -0.57 6.65
N THR A 238 -24.28 -0.76 7.83
CA THR A 238 -24.65 -1.82 8.76
C THR A 238 -26.05 -1.60 9.34
N GLU A 239 -26.38 -0.37 9.70
CA GLU A 239 -27.73 0.02 10.14
C GLU A 239 -28.77 -0.26 9.05
N GLN A 240 -28.51 0.21 7.82
CA GLN A 240 -29.39 -0.04 6.66
C GLN A 240 -29.59 -1.54 6.39
N LEU A 241 -28.51 -2.34 6.41
CA LEU A 241 -28.59 -3.80 6.27
C LEU A 241 -29.43 -4.44 7.39
N SER A 242 -29.29 -3.95 8.62
CA SER A 242 -30.07 -4.44 9.76
C SER A 242 -31.57 -4.12 9.62
N GLU A 243 -31.91 -2.93 9.10
CA GLU A 243 -33.29 -2.51 8.85
C GLU A 243 -33.93 -3.33 7.73
N VAL A 244 -33.21 -3.54 6.62
CA VAL A 244 -33.66 -4.41 5.51
C VAL A 244 -33.90 -5.84 6.03
N THR A 245 -32.99 -6.36 6.86
CA THR A 245 -33.14 -7.70 7.44
C THR A 245 -34.36 -7.80 8.36
N LYS A 246 -34.61 -6.77 9.20
CA LYS A 246 -35.82 -6.69 10.04
C LYS A 246 -37.09 -6.62 9.19
N GLN A 247 -37.10 -5.82 8.12
CA GLN A 247 -38.26 -5.71 7.21
C GLN A 247 -38.55 -7.03 6.48
N ILE A 248 -37.50 -7.75 6.04
CA ILE A 248 -37.65 -9.09 5.44
C ILE A 248 -38.23 -10.09 6.46
N ALA A 249 -37.73 -10.06 7.70
CA ALA A 249 -38.25 -10.90 8.78
C ALA A 249 -39.72 -10.57 9.11
N LEU A 250 -40.09 -9.28 9.19
CA LEU A 250 -41.46 -8.81 9.39
C LEU A 250 -42.40 -9.24 8.26
N LYS A 251 -41.97 -9.10 6.99
CA LYS A 251 -42.74 -9.58 5.83
C LYS A 251 -42.93 -11.10 5.85
N LYS A 252 -41.89 -11.87 6.19
CA LYS A 252 -42.01 -13.33 6.36
C LYS A 252 -42.93 -13.71 7.52
N PHE A 253 -42.88 -12.98 8.63
CA PHE A 253 -43.74 -13.18 9.79
C PHE A 253 -45.21 -12.87 9.45
N GLN A 254 -45.49 -11.74 8.80
CA GLN A 254 -46.83 -11.38 8.32
C GLN A 254 -47.36 -12.39 7.31
N LYS A 255 -46.54 -12.91 6.40
CA LYS A 255 -46.93 -13.95 5.43
C LYS A 255 -47.21 -15.32 6.09
N LYS A 256 -46.66 -15.58 7.28
CA LYS A 256 -46.88 -16.84 8.03
C LYS A 256 -48.13 -16.79 8.92
N PHE A 257 -48.61 -15.59 9.27
CA PHE A 257 -49.78 -15.39 10.14
C PHE A 257 -50.95 -14.68 9.45
N GLY A 258 -50.77 -14.13 8.25
CA GLY A 258 -51.82 -13.63 7.38
C GLY A 258 -52.55 -14.80 6.74
N ARG A 259 -53.79 -15.03 7.17
CA ARG A 259 -54.73 -15.90 6.47
C ARG A 259 -55.08 -15.25 5.14
N ASP A 260 -54.60 -15.82 4.04
CA ASP A 260 -55.26 -15.63 2.74
C ASP A 260 -56.20 -16.82 2.54
N VAL A 261 -57.48 -16.50 2.67
CA VAL A 261 -58.61 -17.31 2.28
C VAL A 261 -58.76 -17.08 0.78
N ASP A 262 -58.25 -18.00 -0.03
CA ASP A 262 -58.55 -17.99 -1.47
C ASP A 262 -59.97 -18.54 -1.65
N TYR A 263 -60.93 -17.64 -1.82
CA TYR A 263 -62.28 -17.98 -2.28
C TYR A 263 -62.21 -18.33 -3.77
N ILE A 264 -62.77 -19.49 -4.11
CA ILE A 264 -63.09 -19.86 -5.50
C ILE A 264 -64.47 -19.28 -5.81
N GLY A 265 -64.57 -18.53 -6.90
CA GLY A 265 -65.80 -17.96 -7.47
C GLY A 265 -65.50 -17.12 -8.69
#